data_AF-A0AAD8DQ24-F1
#
_entry.id   AF-A0AAD8DQ24-F1
#
_cell.length_a   1.000
_cell.length_b   1.000
_cell.length_c   1.000
_cell.angle_alpha   90.00
_cell.angle_beta   90.00
_cell.angle_gamma   90.00
#
_symmetry.space_group_name_H-M   'P 1'
#
loop_
_entity.id
_entity.type
_entity.pdbx_description
1 polymer ?
#
loop_
_entity_poly.entity_id
_entity_poly.type
_entity_poly.pdbx_seq_one_letter_code
_entity_poly.pdbx_strand_id
1 'polypeptide(L)'
;MAARRKLHLATLLFDVVATQKPHYLYDKLTWRQTHFKYGLRSVVGPLSAPRHRTAAFRGSFRFAATRCWNDLPPPLRVLKTKQPFKYQLKKLLLNTQLSQS
;
A
#
# COMPACT_ATOMS: atom_id res chain seq x y z
N MET A 1 10.95 9.83 11.73
CA MET A 1 10.66 8.38 11.99
C MET A 1 9.61 7.76 11.05
N ALA A 2 8.54 8.50 10.66
CA ALA A 2 7.43 7.93 9.89
C ALA A 2 7.79 7.44 8.46
N ALA A 3 8.59 8.21 7.72
CA ALA A 3 8.96 7.88 6.33
C ALA A 3 9.71 6.54 6.21
N ARG A 4 10.67 6.27 7.12
CA ARG A 4 11.41 4.99 7.17
C ARG A 4 10.46 3.80 7.38
N ARG A 5 9.50 3.91 8.30
CA ARG A 5 8.50 2.85 8.55
C ARG A 5 7.62 2.64 7.31
N LYS A 6 7.18 3.71 6.65
CA LYS A 6 6.37 3.65 5.43
C LYS A 6 7.13 2.95 4.29
N LEU A 7 8.41 3.27 4.10
CA LEU A 7 9.27 2.62 3.11
C LEU A 7 9.38 1.10 3.36
N HIS A 8 9.69 0.69 4.59
CA HIS A 8 9.84 -0.73 4.93
C HIS A 8 8.53 -1.50 4.78
N LEU A 9 7.42 -0.94 5.27
CA LEU A 9 6.10 -1.54 5.13
C LEU A 9 5.69 -1.70 3.66
N ALA A 10 5.84 -0.64 2.85
CA ALA A 10 5.52 -0.68 1.43
C ALA A 10 6.40 -1.67 0.67
N THR A 11 7.69 -1.77 1.00
CA THR A 11 8.62 -2.74 0.40
C THR A 11 8.23 -4.17 0.74
N LEU A 12 7.86 -4.43 1.99
CA LEU A 12 7.35 -5.74 2.41
C LEU A 12 6.04 -6.08 1.69
N LEU A 13 5.11 -5.12 1.58
CA LEU A 13 3.87 -5.33 0.85
C LEU A 13 4.09 -5.59 -0.63
N PHE A 14 5.06 -4.93 -1.25
CA PHE A 14 5.43 -5.20 -2.63
C PHE A 14 5.79 -6.67 -2.82
N ASP A 15 6.64 -7.20 -1.94
CA ASP A 15 7.01 -8.62 -1.98
C ASP A 15 5.81 -9.53 -1.72
N VAL A 16 4.97 -9.21 -0.72
CA VAL A 16 3.77 -10.01 -0.38
C VAL A 16 2.79 -10.03 -1.55
N VAL A 17 2.57 -8.91 -2.23
CA VAL A 17 1.65 -8.82 -3.36
C VAL A 17 2.23 -9.52 -4.59
N ALA A 18 3.52 -9.36 -4.87
CA ALA A 18 4.18 -9.94 -6.04
C ALA A 18 4.37 -11.45 -5.93
N THR A 19 4.72 -11.95 -4.73
CA THR A 19 5.03 -13.37 -4.50
C THR A 19 3.90 -14.15 -3.85
N GLN A 20 2.88 -13.47 -3.34
CA GLN A 20 1.82 -14.03 -2.49
C GLN A 20 2.36 -14.72 -1.24
N LYS A 21 3.59 -14.37 -0.83
CA LYS A 21 4.28 -14.94 0.33
C LYS A 21 4.66 -13.87 1.34
N PRO A 22 4.55 -14.17 2.64
CA PRO A 22 3.94 -15.37 3.20
C PRO A 22 2.40 -15.35 3.08
N HIS A 23 1.79 -16.51 2.85
CA HIS A 23 0.35 -16.65 2.61
C HIS A 23 -0.51 -15.99 3.70
N TYR A 24 -0.15 -16.20 4.97
CA TYR A 24 -0.89 -15.61 6.10
C TYR A 24 -0.97 -14.07 6.07
N LEU A 25 0.01 -13.39 5.45
CA LEU A 25 -0.05 -11.93 5.26
C LEU A 25 -0.89 -11.57 4.06
N TYR A 26 -0.74 -12.31 2.96
CA TYR A 26 -1.51 -12.10 1.75
C TYR A 26 -3.02 -12.28 1.99
N ASP A 27 -3.41 -13.33 2.73
CA ASP A 27 -4.81 -13.63 3.06
C ASP A 27 -5.47 -12.54 3.92
N LYS A 28 -4.68 -11.75 4.64
CA LYS A 28 -5.18 -10.60 5.42
C LYS A 28 -5.49 -9.40 4.53
N LEU A 29 -4.98 -9.36 3.29
CA LEU A 29 -5.24 -8.30 2.32
C LEU A 29 -6.54 -8.62 1.56
N THR A 30 -7.51 -7.72 1.66
CA THR A 30 -8.80 -7.88 0.98
C THR A 30 -8.82 -7.00 -0.26
N TRP A 31 -8.69 -7.62 -1.43
CA TRP A 31 -8.76 -6.91 -2.71
C TRP A 31 -10.20 -6.54 -3.05
N ARG A 32 -10.42 -5.29 -3.48
CA ARG A 32 -11.70 -4.87 -4.05
C ARG A 32 -11.75 -5.33 -5.50
N GLN A 33 -12.76 -6.13 -5.83
CA GLN A 33 -13.03 -6.47 -7.21
C GLN A 33 -13.58 -5.23 -7.93
N THR A 34 -12.95 -4.88 -9.05
CA THR A 34 -13.37 -3.77 -9.90
C THR A 34 -14.59 -4.19 -10.72
N HIS A 35 -15.75 -4.32 -10.06
CA HIS A 35 -17.02 -4.63 -10.73
C HIS A 35 -17.74 -3.33 -11.10
N PHE A 36 -17.18 -2.56 -12.04
CA PHE A 36 -17.91 -1.45 -12.65
C PHE A 36 -18.17 -1.82 -14.10
N LYS A 37 -19.38 -2.33 -14.36
CA LYS A 37 -19.89 -2.73 -15.69
C LYS A 37 -19.74 -1.65 -16.76
N TYR A 38 -19.55 -0.39 -16.35
CA TYR A 38 -19.46 0.78 -17.23
C TYR A 38 -18.19 1.61 -17.04
N GLY A 39 -17.22 1.19 -16.22
CA GLY A 39 -15.92 1.89 -16.06
C GLY A 39 -15.96 3.33 -15.51
N LEU A 40 -17.13 3.84 -15.14
CA LEU A 40 -17.35 5.24 -14.72
C LEU A 40 -16.70 5.60 -13.38
N ARG A 41 -16.23 4.61 -12.61
CA ARG A 41 -15.51 4.83 -11.34
C ARG A 41 -14.15 4.15 -11.40
N SER A 42 -13.08 4.93 -11.40
CA SER A 42 -11.74 4.40 -11.22
C SER A 42 -11.57 3.94 -9.75
N VAL A 43 -11.07 2.72 -9.55
CA VAL A 43 -10.77 2.22 -8.20
C VAL A 43 -9.51 2.92 -7.69
N VAL A 44 -9.69 4.04 -6.99
CA VAL A 44 -8.64 4.73 -6.25
C VAL A 44 -8.39 3.98 -4.94
N GLY A 45 -7.69 2.85 -5.02
CA GLY A 45 -7.35 2.02 -3.85
C GLY A 45 -7.81 0.57 -4.00
N PRO A 46 -6.94 -0.34 -4.48
CA PRO A 46 -7.32 -1.72 -4.76
C PRO A 46 -7.56 -2.57 -3.50
N LEU A 47 -7.13 -2.10 -2.33
CA LEU A 47 -7.35 -2.81 -1.06
C LEU A 47 -8.52 -2.21 -0.27
N SER A 48 -9.40 -3.09 0.22
CA SER A 48 -10.50 -2.73 1.10
C SER A 48 -10.03 -2.69 2.56
N ALA A 49 -10.17 -1.52 3.19
CA ALA A 49 -9.93 -1.42 4.63
C ALA A 49 -11.10 -2.09 5.37
N PRO A 50 -10.84 -3.02 6.31
CA PRO A 50 -11.90 -3.63 7.10
C PRO A 50 -12.56 -2.59 8.01
N ARG A 51 -13.88 -2.74 8.20
CA ARG A 51 -14.62 -1.90 9.16
C ARG A 51 -14.16 -2.24 10.57
N HIS A 52 -13.68 -1.26 11.30
CA HIS A 52 -13.18 -1.42 12.66
C HIS A 52 -13.92 -0.47 13.61
N ARG A 53 -14.06 -0.87 14.88
CA ARG A 53 -14.71 -0.05 15.92
C ARG A 53 -13.73 0.60 16.89
N THR A 54 -12.51 0.08 16.99
CA THR A 54 -11.52 0.50 18.01
C THR A 54 -10.34 1.25 17.39
N ALA A 55 -9.80 2.22 18.13
CA ALA A 55 -8.57 2.91 17.75
C ALA A 55 -7.36 1.95 17.72
N ALA A 56 -7.33 0.95 18.60
CA ALA A 56 -6.30 -0.08 18.63
C ALA A 56 -6.16 -0.81 17.29
N PHE A 57 -7.27 -1.06 16.60
CA PHE A 57 -7.24 -1.70 15.29
C PHE A 57 -6.51 -0.86 14.24
N ARG A 58 -6.48 0.47 14.36
CA ARG A 58 -5.72 1.34 13.44
C ARG A 58 -4.21 1.08 13.49
N GLY A 59 -3.71 0.53 14.61
CA GLY A 59 -2.33 0.08 14.75
C GLY A 59 -2.06 -1.31 14.15
N SER A 60 -3.09 -2.06 13.76
CA SER A 60 -2.94 -3.40 13.21
C SER A 60 -2.24 -3.39 11.85
N PHE A 61 -1.56 -4.49 11.54
CA PHE A 61 -0.95 -4.71 10.23
C PHE A 61 -1.95 -4.51 9.09
N ARG A 62 -3.15 -5.08 9.22
CA ARG A 62 -4.18 -5.04 8.17
C ARG A 62 -4.57 -3.61 7.81
N PHE A 63 -4.84 -2.77 8.81
CA PHE A 63 -5.18 -1.37 8.56
C PHE A 63 -4.01 -0.58 7.98
N ALA A 64 -2.83 -0.70 8.60
CA ALA A 64 -1.63 0.01 8.16
C ALA A 64 -1.23 -0.39 6.73
N ALA A 65 -1.32 -1.67 6.40
CA ALA A 65 -0.99 -2.20 5.08
C ALA A 65 -1.93 -1.67 4.00
N THR A 66 -3.25 -1.76 4.24
CA THR A 66 -4.25 -1.25 3.30
C THR A 66 -4.06 0.24 3.03
N ARG A 67 -3.89 1.04 4.09
CA ARG A 67 -3.65 2.48 3.94
C ARG A 67 -2.35 2.74 3.18
N CYS A 68 -1.27 2.07 3.57
CA CYS A 68 0.03 2.25 2.94
C CYS A 68 -0.01 1.97 1.42
N TRP A 69 -0.66 0.90 1.00
CA TRP A 69 -0.74 0.50 -0.41
C TRP A 69 -1.69 1.37 -1.23
N ASN A 70 -2.81 1.79 -0.64
CA ASN A 70 -3.78 2.66 -1.31
C ASN A 70 -3.23 4.08 -1.51
N ASP A 71 -2.41 4.57 -0.57
CA ASP A 71 -1.71 5.85 -0.67
C ASP A 71 -0.58 5.84 -1.71
N LEU A 72 -0.21 4.69 -2.29
CA LEU A 72 0.84 4.64 -3.31
C LEU A 72 0.32 5.22 -4.64
N PRO A 73 1.09 6.09 -5.28
CA PRO A 73 0.74 6.63 -6.59
C PRO A 73 0.73 5.49 -7.64
N PRO A 74 -0.17 5.54 -8.64
CA PRO A 74 -0.31 4.50 -9.65
C PRO A 74 1.01 4.05 -10.32
N PRO A 75 1.96 4.95 -10.68
CA PRO A 75 3.22 4.56 -11.30
C PRO A 75 4.04 3.59 -10.45
N LEU A 76 4.00 3.71 -9.12
CA LEU A 76 4.73 2.80 -8.23
C LEU A 76 4.08 1.41 -8.15
N ARG A 77 2.76 1.33 -8.30
CA ARG A 77 2.02 0.06 -8.20
C ARG A 77 2.18 -0.84 -9.43
N VAL A 78 2.52 -0.25 -10.58
CA VAL A 78 2.72 -0.97 -11.85
C VAL A 78 4.12 -1.58 -11.97
N LEU A 79 5.06 -1.17 -11.11
CA LEU A 79 6.42 -1.69 -11.12
C LEU A 79 6.43 -3.19 -10.83
N LYS A 80 7.21 -3.94 -11.63
CA LYS A 80 7.33 -5.41 -11.50
C LYS A 80 8.48 -5.85 -10.61
N THR A 81 9.47 -4.97 -10.40
CA THR A 81 10.69 -5.30 -9.66
C THR A 81 10.85 -4.43 -8.41
N LYS A 82 11.39 -5.06 -7.35
CA LYS A 82 11.52 -4.46 -6.01
C LYS A 82 12.49 -3.29 -5.94
N GLN A 83 13.61 -3.38 -6.66
CA GLN A 83 14.67 -2.36 -6.64
C GLN A 83 14.18 -0.98 -7.12
N PRO A 84 13.59 -0.84 -8.33
CA PRO A 84 13.09 0.46 -8.78
C PRO A 84 11.93 0.94 -7.92
N PHE A 85 11.09 0.04 -7.42
CA PHE A 85 10.03 0.39 -6.47
C PHE A 85 10.58 1.08 -5.22
N LYS A 86 11.57 0.44 -4.56
CA LYS A 86 12.19 0.97 -3.35
C LYS A 86 12.89 2.31 -3.60
N TYR A 87 13.60 2.43 -4.72
CA TYR A 87 14.30 3.67 -5.09
C TYR A 87 13.32 4.83 -5.31
N GLN A 88 12.31 4.62 -6.16
CA GLN A 88 11.32 5.66 -6.49
C GLN A 88 10.48 6.06 -5.28
N LEU A 89 10.09 5.09 -4.45
CA LEU A 89 9.39 5.37 -3.20
C LEU A 89 10.26 6.18 -2.23
N LYS A 90 11.55 5.85 -2.09
CA LYS A 90 12.48 6.63 -1.26
C LYS A 90 12.59 8.07 -1.75
N LYS A 91 12.75 8.27 -3.06
CA LYS A 91 12.80 9.60 -3.68
C LYS A 91 11.53 10.42 -3.39
N LEU A 92 10.36 9.81 -3.56
CA LEU A 92 9.08 10.46 -3.25
C LEU A 92 8.98 10.88 -1.79
N LEU A 93 9.32 9.97 -0.87
CA LEU A 93 9.25 10.27 0.57
C LEU A 93 10.20 11.40 0.97
N LEU A 94 11.40 11.46 0.40
CA LEU A 94 12.35 12.56 0.63
C LEU A 94 11.80 13.90 0.12
N ASN A 95 11.24 13.92 -1.10
CA ASN A 95 10.65 15.13 -1.67
C ASN A 95 9.45 15.64 -0.85
N THR A 96 8.61 14.72 -0.35
CA THR A 96 7.49 15.08 0.53
C THR A 96 7.97 15.72 1.83
N GLN A 97 9.10 15.27 2.39
CA GLN A 97 9.66 15.86 3.60
C GLN A 97 10.21 17.27 3.35
N LEU A 98 10.89 17.48 2.22
CA LEU A 98 11.44 18.78 1.84
C LEU A 98 10.36 19.83 1.52
N SER A 99 9.17 19.41 1.07
CA SER A 99 8.06 20.32 0.73
C SER A 99 7.25 20.77 1.95
N GLN A 100 7.48 20.18 3.12
CA GLN A 100 6.74 20.47 4.37
C GLN A 100 7.58 21.27 5.39
N SER A 101 8.83 21.57 5.04
CA SER A 101 9.78 22.37 5.81
C SER A 101 9.95 23.73 5.15
#